data_AF-A0A927ZBD9-F1
#
_entry.id   AF-A0A927ZBD9-F1
#
_cell.length_a   1.000
_cell.length_b   1.000
_cell.length_c   1.000
_cell.angle_alpha   90.00
_cell.angle_beta   90.00
_cell.angle_gamma   90.00
#
_symmetry.space_group_name_H-M   'P 1'
#
loop_
_entity.id
_entity.type
_entity.pdbx_description
1 polymer ?
#
loop_
_entity_poly.entity_id
_entity_poly.type
_entity_poly.pdbx_seq_one_letter_code
_entity_poly.pdbx_strand_id
1 'polypeptide(L)'
;MKKILTLILCLTVVFAFTACGGGGGEEASGDFVVTACIASEPETIDPGLISSVDGSTYVNHMFENLMKYVPTDEAADESGNVMMTKVDLGQAESYEVSEDGLVYTFKIRPDAKWSDGEPVKAQDWVYSWQRLVNPATASDYGYFLDGIVVNAAEIQAGEKDPS
;
A
#
# COMPACT_ATOMS: atom_id res chain seq x y z
N MET A 1 44.44 -15.18 49.88
CA MET A 1 43.79 -16.05 48.86
C MET A 1 42.32 -15.69 48.65
N LYS A 2 41.45 -15.71 49.67
CA LYS A 2 40.02 -15.34 49.51
C LYS A 2 39.79 -13.90 48.98
N LYS A 3 40.56 -12.91 49.45
CA LYS A 3 40.47 -11.50 48.98
C LYS A 3 40.99 -11.28 47.55
N ILE A 4 41.91 -12.10 47.07
CA ILE A 4 42.45 -12.05 45.71
C ILE A 4 41.47 -12.72 44.74
N LEU A 5 40.82 -13.81 45.18
CA LEU A 5 39.78 -14.49 44.40
C LEU A 5 38.52 -13.62 44.22
N THR A 6 38.12 -12.85 45.24
CA THR A 6 37.00 -11.89 45.14
C THR A 6 37.31 -10.71 44.22
N LEU A 7 38.55 -10.22 44.20
CA LEU A 7 38.95 -9.12 43.31
C LEU A 7 38.97 -9.54 41.84
N ILE A 8 39.40 -10.77 41.55
CA ILE A 8 39.39 -11.35 40.19
C ILE A 8 37.95 -11.60 39.72
N LEU A 9 37.07 -12.10 40.59
CA LEU A 9 35.66 -12.33 40.27
C LEU A 9 34.90 -11.02 39.97
N CYS A 10 35.17 -9.94 40.72
CA CYS A 10 34.59 -8.62 40.43
C CYS A 10 35.14 -8.01 39.13
N LEU A 11 36.41 -8.25 38.79
CA LEU A 11 37.00 -7.75 37.54
C LEU A 11 36.39 -8.45 36.30
N THR A 12 36.07 -9.74 36.40
CA THR A 12 35.42 -10.50 35.32
C THR A 12 33.94 -10.13 35.09
N VAL A 13 33.23 -9.66 36.12
CA VAL A 13 31.82 -9.24 35.99
C VAL A 13 31.70 -7.85 35.34
N VAL A 14 32.72 -6.99 35.48
CA VAL A 14 32.72 -5.65 34.84
C VAL A 14 32.99 -5.73 33.32
N PHE A 15 33.75 -6.73 32.87
CA PHE A 15 33.94 -6.98 31.43
C PHE A 15 32.75 -7.69 30.76
N ALA A 16 31.83 -8.28 31.54
CA ALA A 16 30.63 -8.92 30.99
C ALA A 16 29.50 -7.91 30.66
N PHE A 17 29.57 -6.67 31.15
CA PHE A 17 28.53 -5.65 30.94
C PHE A 17 28.87 -4.59 29.88
N THR A 18 30.03 -4.66 29.23
CA THR A 18 30.44 -3.73 28.17
C THR A 18 30.18 -4.25 26.75
N ALA A 19 29.58 -5.43 26.59
CA ALA A 19 29.22 -5.99 25.28
C ALA A 19 27.87 -5.50 24.70
N CYS A 20 27.12 -4.67 25.44
CA CYS A 20 25.88 -4.04 24.93
C CYS A 20 25.96 -2.50 24.93
N GLY A 21 27.17 -1.92 24.94
CA GLY A 21 27.38 -0.47 24.97
C GLY A 21 28.13 0.03 23.75
N GLY A 22 27.40 0.27 22.65
CA GLY A 22 27.82 1.18 21.57
C GLY A 22 29.07 0.79 20.78
N GLY A 23 28.88 0.08 19.66
CA GLY A 23 29.93 -0.14 18.68
C GLY A 23 29.34 -0.48 17.32
N GLY A 24 29.28 0.52 16.44
CA GLY A 24 29.16 0.40 14.99
C GLY A 24 28.04 -0.51 14.49
N GLY A 25 26.87 0.07 14.19
CA GLY A 25 25.99 -0.53 13.20
C GLY A 25 26.77 -0.63 11.90
N GLU A 26 27.32 -1.81 11.64
CA GLU A 26 27.78 -2.20 10.32
C GLU A 26 26.54 -2.11 9.43
N GLU A 27 26.49 -1.09 8.57
CA GLU A 27 25.49 -1.05 7.51
C GLU A 27 25.60 -2.38 6.79
N ALA A 28 24.53 -3.19 6.85
CA ALA A 28 24.43 -4.42 6.11
C ALA A 28 24.57 -4.07 4.62
N SER A 29 25.79 -4.21 4.09
CA SER A 29 26.15 -3.89 2.70
C SER A 29 25.77 -5.01 1.74
N GLY A 30 24.70 -5.74 2.06
CA GLY A 30 24.09 -6.73 1.19
C GLY A 30 22.79 -6.21 0.60
N ASP A 31 22.38 -6.77 -0.53
CA ASP A 31 21.07 -6.49 -1.12
C ASP A 31 19.97 -6.71 -0.07
N PHE A 32 19.07 -5.73 0.06
CA PHE A 32 17.86 -5.91 0.89
C PHE A 32 16.93 -6.88 0.18
N VAL A 33 17.05 -8.17 0.51
CA VAL A 33 16.26 -9.25 -0.07
C VAL A 33 15.27 -9.77 0.96
N VAL A 34 13.99 -9.65 0.64
CA VAL A 34 12.90 -10.29 1.40
C VAL A 34 12.43 -11.51 0.62
N THR A 35 12.51 -12.69 1.22
CA THR A 35 11.91 -13.91 0.67
C THR A 35 10.60 -14.19 1.41
N ALA A 36 9.49 -14.21 0.68
CA ALA A 36 8.16 -14.43 1.24
C ALA A 36 7.41 -15.52 0.47
N CYS A 37 6.53 -16.24 1.15
CA CYS A 37 5.56 -17.14 0.52
C CYS A 37 4.31 -16.34 0.17
N ILE A 38 4.06 -16.12 -1.13
CA ILE A 38 2.94 -15.30 -1.64
C ILE A 38 1.73 -16.18 -2.02
N ALA A 39 1.60 -17.33 -1.36
CA ALA A 39 0.59 -18.36 -1.61
C ALA A 39 0.65 -18.94 -3.04
N SER A 40 -0.50 -19.12 -3.68
CA SER A 40 -0.66 -19.74 -5.00
C SER A 40 -0.15 -18.82 -6.11
N GLU A 41 0.10 -19.39 -7.29
CA GLU A 41 0.27 -18.58 -8.51
C GLU A 41 -1.09 -17.97 -8.89
N PRO A 42 -1.20 -16.64 -9.08
CA PRO A 42 -2.44 -16.02 -9.48
C PRO A 42 -2.77 -16.32 -10.95
N GLU A 43 -4.06 -16.37 -11.29
CA GLU A 43 -4.52 -16.55 -12.67
C GLU A 43 -4.17 -15.36 -13.56
N THR A 44 -4.15 -14.15 -12.98
CA THR A 44 -3.81 -12.91 -13.66
C THR A 44 -3.23 -11.90 -12.68
N ILE A 45 -2.41 -10.99 -13.19
CA ILE A 45 -1.90 -9.81 -12.47
C ILE A 45 -2.50 -8.50 -13.02
N ASP A 46 -3.54 -8.61 -13.85
CA ASP A 46 -4.32 -7.45 -14.32
C ASP A 46 -5.21 -6.93 -13.18
N PRO A 47 -5.00 -5.71 -12.68
CA PRO A 47 -5.77 -5.16 -11.57
C PRO A 47 -7.27 -5.05 -11.86
N GLY A 48 -7.67 -4.97 -13.13
CA GLY A 48 -9.08 -4.92 -13.53
C GLY A 48 -9.77 -6.28 -13.57
N LEU A 49 -9.04 -7.39 -13.47
CA LEU A 49 -9.59 -8.76 -13.58
C LEU A 49 -9.32 -9.63 -12.36
N ILE A 50 -8.54 -9.14 -11.41
CA ILE A 50 -8.10 -9.91 -10.26
C ILE A 50 -9.23 -10.05 -9.23
N SER A 51 -9.55 -11.27 -8.84
CA SER A 51 -10.53 -11.57 -7.79
C SER A 51 -9.95 -12.42 -6.64
N SER A 52 -8.62 -12.58 -6.62
CA SER A 52 -7.90 -13.41 -5.64
C SER A 52 -6.96 -12.60 -4.74
N VAL A 53 -6.71 -13.10 -3.52
CA VAL A 53 -5.89 -12.41 -2.49
C VAL A 53 -4.39 -12.51 -2.80
N ASP A 54 -3.96 -13.67 -3.28
CA ASP A 54 -2.60 -13.93 -3.75
C ASP A 54 -2.26 -12.96 -4.89
N GLY A 55 -3.14 -12.85 -5.89
CA GLY A 55 -2.98 -11.91 -6.99
C GLY A 55 -2.97 -10.46 -6.52
N SER A 56 -3.90 -10.10 -5.63
CA SER A 56 -3.94 -8.74 -5.04
C SER A 56 -2.65 -8.38 -4.33
N THR A 57 -1.94 -9.35 -3.76
CA THR A 57 -0.63 -9.11 -3.13
C THR A 57 0.38 -8.63 -4.18
N TYR A 58 0.47 -9.28 -5.35
CA TYR A 58 1.35 -8.82 -6.42
C TYR A 58 0.98 -7.42 -6.91
N VAL A 59 -0.31 -7.20 -7.22
CA VAL A 59 -0.81 -5.92 -7.74
C VAL A 59 -0.53 -4.78 -6.76
N ASN A 60 -0.73 -4.97 -5.46
CA ASN A 60 -0.44 -3.96 -4.44
C ASN A 60 1.05 -3.61 -4.31
N HIS A 61 1.96 -4.47 -4.78
CA HIS A 61 3.40 -4.16 -4.85
C HIS A 61 3.80 -3.52 -6.19
N MET A 62 2.99 -3.69 -7.23
CA MET A 62 3.28 -3.20 -8.59
C MET A 62 2.64 -1.84 -8.90
N PHE A 63 1.52 -1.52 -8.26
CA PHE A 63 0.73 -0.32 -8.52
C PHE A 63 0.48 0.48 -7.24
N GLU A 64 0.32 1.80 -7.38
CA GLU A 64 -0.08 2.69 -6.28
C GLU A 64 -1.28 3.55 -6.73
N ASN A 65 -2.32 3.61 -5.89
CA ASN A 65 -3.56 4.34 -6.16
C ASN A 65 -3.42 5.84 -5.81
N LEU A 66 -4.47 6.66 -6.10
CA LEU A 66 -4.53 8.07 -5.67
C LEU A 66 -4.37 8.22 -4.15
N MET A 67 -5.00 7.31 -3.41
CA MET A 67 -4.95 7.16 -1.96
C MET A 67 -4.40 5.78 -1.61
N LYS A 68 -3.81 5.62 -0.43
CA LYS A 68 -3.29 4.33 0.04
C LYS A 68 -3.50 4.13 1.54
N TYR A 69 -3.45 2.88 1.97
CA TYR A 69 -3.36 2.55 3.38
C TYR A 69 -1.95 2.80 3.90
N VAL A 70 -1.83 3.50 5.02
CA VAL A 70 -0.58 3.69 5.76
C VAL A 70 -0.76 3.19 7.19
N PRO A 71 0.30 2.62 7.81
CA PRO A 71 0.24 2.22 9.21
C PRO A 71 -0.16 3.38 10.12
N THR A 72 -0.92 3.09 11.17
CA THR A 72 -1.24 4.05 12.22
C THR A 72 -1.10 3.40 13.61
N ASP A 73 -0.60 4.18 14.56
CA ASP A 73 -0.54 3.79 15.98
C ASP A 73 -1.84 4.16 16.72
N GLU A 74 -2.83 4.70 16.02
CA GLU A 74 -4.14 5.02 16.58
C GLU A 74 -4.83 3.74 17.04
N ALA A 75 -5.17 3.69 18.33
CA ALA A 75 -5.93 2.60 18.91
C ALA A 75 -7.34 2.57 18.30
N ALA A 76 -8.02 1.42 18.47
CA ALA A 76 -9.36 1.14 17.96
C ALA A 76 -10.28 2.37 17.91
N ASP A 77 -11.03 2.51 16.83
CA ASP A 77 -12.07 3.54 16.75
C ASP A 77 -13.07 3.42 17.92
N GLU A 78 -13.93 4.42 18.11
CA GLU A 78 -14.95 4.40 19.18
C GLU A 78 -15.90 3.18 19.10
N SER A 79 -15.92 2.47 17.96
CA SER A 79 -16.71 1.25 17.74
C SER A 79 -15.93 -0.04 18.06
N GLY A 80 -14.68 0.06 18.52
CA GLY A 80 -13.82 -1.07 18.86
C GLY A 80 -13.15 -1.73 17.65
N ASN A 81 -13.20 -1.12 16.46
CA ASN A 81 -12.51 -1.65 15.29
C ASN A 81 -11.03 -1.29 15.37
N VAL A 82 -10.18 -2.30 15.52
CA VAL A 82 -8.73 -2.14 15.47
C VAL A 82 -8.29 -2.16 14.02
N MET A 83 -8.37 -1.02 13.33
CA MET A 83 -7.74 -0.88 12.01
C MET A 83 -6.37 -0.22 12.21
N MET A 84 -5.31 -1.04 12.18
CA MET A 84 -3.90 -0.59 12.31
C MET A 84 -3.39 0.18 11.08
N THR A 85 -4.31 0.65 10.24
CA THR A 85 -4.04 1.38 9.02
C THR A 85 -5.07 2.48 8.85
N LYS A 86 -4.64 3.64 8.36
CA LYS A 86 -5.50 4.74 7.92
C LYS A 86 -5.32 4.98 6.43
N VAL A 87 -6.25 5.69 5.81
CA VAL A 87 -6.12 6.13 4.42
C VAL A 87 -5.34 7.45 4.39
N ASP A 88 -4.35 7.55 3.50
CA ASP A 88 -3.53 8.74 3.26
C ASP A 88 -3.24 8.89 1.75
N LEU A 89 -2.54 9.96 1.38
CA LEU A 89 -2.18 10.27 0.00
C LEU A 89 -1.22 9.21 -0.59
N GLY A 90 -1.60 8.64 -1.72
CA GLY A 90 -0.77 7.77 -2.57
C GLY A 90 -0.12 8.61 -3.67
N GLN A 91 -0.48 8.34 -4.93
CA GLN A 91 -0.06 9.10 -6.11
C GLN A 91 -0.65 10.51 -6.20
N ALA A 92 -1.67 10.83 -5.41
CA ALA A 92 -2.12 12.22 -5.24
C ALA A 92 -1.16 12.99 -4.32
N GLU A 93 -0.91 14.27 -4.60
CA GLU A 93 -0.28 15.20 -3.66
C GLU A 93 -1.30 15.91 -2.76
N SER A 94 -2.55 16.02 -3.22
CA SER A 94 -3.67 16.59 -2.48
C SER A 94 -4.99 16.25 -3.18
N TYR A 95 -6.09 16.50 -2.47
CA TYR A 95 -7.42 16.52 -3.08
C TYR A 95 -8.31 17.58 -2.41
N GLU A 96 -9.29 18.05 -3.16
CA GLU A 96 -10.36 18.93 -2.69
C GLU A 96 -11.71 18.23 -2.81
N VAL A 97 -12.63 18.56 -1.92
CA VAL A 97 -14.00 18.02 -1.92
C VAL A 97 -14.97 19.20 -2.05
N SER A 98 -15.95 19.09 -2.94
CA SER A 98 -17.02 20.09 -3.07
C SER A 98 -17.89 20.19 -1.81
N GLU A 99 -18.63 21.30 -1.69
CA GLU A 99 -19.50 21.55 -0.53
C GLU A 99 -20.58 20.48 -0.33
N ASP A 100 -21.06 19.87 -1.42
CA ASP A 100 -22.06 18.79 -1.38
C ASP A 100 -21.45 17.40 -1.14
N GLY A 101 -20.11 17.29 -1.09
CA GLY A 101 -19.41 16.02 -0.89
C GLY A 101 -19.44 15.07 -2.09
N LEU A 102 -19.88 15.52 -3.26
CA LEU A 102 -20.07 14.65 -4.44
C LEU A 102 -18.97 14.77 -5.50
N VAL A 103 -18.14 15.82 -5.44
CA VAL A 103 -17.05 16.05 -6.39
C VAL A 103 -15.72 16.06 -5.65
N TYR A 104 -14.84 15.14 -6.06
CA TYR A 104 -13.48 15.03 -5.56
C TYR A 104 -12.51 15.43 -6.66
N THR A 105 -11.66 16.43 -6.39
CA THR A 105 -10.64 16.90 -7.35
C THR A 105 -9.27 16.53 -6.81
N PHE A 106 -8.62 15.58 -7.47
CA PHE A 106 -7.27 15.13 -7.09
C PHE A 106 -6.20 15.87 -7.87
N LYS A 107 -5.13 16.27 -7.18
CA LYS A 107 -3.90 16.74 -7.81
C LYS A 107 -2.87 15.62 -7.75
N ILE A 108 -2.41 15.16 -8.90
CA ILE A 108 -1.41 14.08 -9.03
C ILE A 108 -0.02 14.64 -8.75
N ARG A 109 0.85 13.84 -8.12
CA ARG A 109 2.25 14.21 -7.90
C ARG A 109 2.96 14.55 -9.21
N PRO A 110 3.70 15.67 -9.29
CA PRO A 110 4.31 16.13 -10.53
C PRO A 110 5.48 15.26 -11.01
N ASP A 111 6.05 14.43 -10.13
CA ASP A 111 7.15 13.52 -10.39
C ASP A 111 6.70 12.06 -10.59
N ALA A 112 5.38 11.79 -10.55
CA ALA A 112 4.82 10.46 -10.77
C ALA A 112 5.13 9.95 -12.19
N LYS A 113 5.71 8.76 -12.25
CA LYS A 113 6.10 8.10 -13.50
C LYS A 113 5.78 6.62 -13.44
N TRP A 114 5.38 6.08 -14.58
CA TRP A 114 5.35 4.65 -14.81
C TRP A 114 6.78 4.09 -14.81
N SER A 115 6.91 2.78 -14.63
CA SER A 115 8.21 2.10 -14.56
C SER A 115 9.02 2.18 -15.86
N ASP A 116 8.37 2.49 -16.99
CA ASP A 116 8.99 2.77 -18.28
C ASP A 116 9.49 4.23 -18.42
N GLY A 117 9.21 5.08 -17.43
CA GLY A 117 9.62 6.47 -17.37
C GLY A 117 8.60 7.47 -17.91
N GLU A 118 7.49 7.02 -18.50
CA GLU A 118 6.41 7.91 -18.95
C GLU A 118 5.71 8.57 -17.74
N PRO A 119 5.32 9.85 -17.84
CA PRO A 119 4.63 10.53 -16.76
C PRO A 119 3.23 9.95 -16.56
N VAL A 120 2.87 9.76 -15.29
CA VAL A 120 1.50 9.35 -14.89
C VAL A 120 0.56 10.55 -15.05
N LYS A 121 -0.62 10.31 -15.63
CA LYS A 121 -1.59 11.38 -15.99
C LYS A 121 -2.99 11.04 -15.48
N ALA A 122 -3.84 12.05 -15.30
CA ALA A 122 -5.25 11.86 -14.91
C ALA A 122 -5.99 10.89 -15.83
N GLN A 123 -5.63 10.86 -17.12
CA GLN A 123 -6.19 9.96 -18.11
C GLN A 123 -5.95 8.47 -17.82
N ASP A 124 -4.91 8.12 -17.05
CA ASP A 124 -4.64 6.73 -16.66
C ASP A 124 -5.72 6.22 -15.67
N TRP A 125 -6.22 7.10 -14.80
CA TRP A 125 -7.37 6.81 -13.93
C TRP A 125 -8.69 6.79 -14.70
N VAL A 126 -8.89 7.74 -15.63
CA VAL A 126 -10.07 7.73 -16.51
C VAL A 126 -10.16 6.41 -17.27
N TYR A 127 -9.06 6.01 -17.92
CA TYR A 127 -8.97 4.74 -18.65
C TYR A 127 -9.24 3.54 -17.74
N SER A 128 -8.58 3.44 -16.58
CA SER A 128 -8.71 2.28 -15.70
C SER A 128 -10.12 2.12 -15.13
N TRP A 129 -10.78 3.22 -14.74
CA TRP A 129 -12.15 3.19 -14.23
C TRP A 129 -13.15 2.88 -15.33
N GLN A 130 -13.01 3.48 -16.52
CA GLN A 130 -13.84 3.15 -17.68
C GLN A 130 -13.69 1.69 -18.09
N ARG A 131 -12.45 1.17 -18.09
CA ARG A 131 -12.19 -0.24 -18.37
C ARG A 131 -12.82 -1.15 -17.31
N LEU A 132 -12.74 -0.80 -16.04
CA LEU A 132 -13.29 -1.59 -14.93
C LEU A 132 -14.81 -1.82 -15.10
N VAL A 133 -15.56 -0.76 -15.40
CA VAL A 133 -17.02 -0.83 -15.55
C VAL A 133 -17.49 -1.28 -16.94
N ASN A 134 -16.60 -1.32 -17.93
CA ASN A 134 -16.95 -1.76 -19.28
C ASN A 134 -17.35 -3.25 -19.28
N PRO A 135 -18.57 -3.61 -19.73
CA PRO A 135 -19.01 -5.01 -19.77
C PRO A 135 -18.11 -5.93 -20.59
N ALA A 136 -17.41 -5.40 -21.61
CA ALA A 136 -16.48 -6.15 -22.44
C ALA A 136 -15.21 -6.58 -21.69
N THR A 137 -14.87 -5.90 -20.59
CA THR A 137 -13.76 -6.32 -19.71
C THR A 137 -14.14 -7.55 -18.90
N ALA A 138 -15.42 -7.74 -18.58
CA ALA A 138 -15.92 -8.84 -17.74
C ALA A 138 -15.23 -8.91 -16.37
N SER A 139 -15.02 -7.76 -15.73
CA SER A 139 -14.45 -7.69 -14.38
C SER A 139 -15.45 -8.17 -13.32
N ASP A 140 -15.02 -9.12 -12.46
CA ASP A 140 -15.78 -9.53 -11.27
C ASP A 140 -16.06 -8.34 -10.33
N TYR A 141 -15.19 -7.32 -10.33
CA TYR A 141 -15.28 -6.13 -9.48
C TYR A 141 -15.78 -4.88 -10.21
N GLY A 142 -16.37 -5.02 -11.40
CA GLY A 142 -16.94 -3.88 -12.13
C GLY A 142 -17.92 -3.05 -11.30
N TYR A 143 -18.66 -3.71 -10.39
CA TYR A 143 -19.67 -3.09 -9.52
C TYR A 143 -19.08 -2.18 -8.43
N PHE A 144 -17.76 -2.15 -8.23
CA PHE A 144 -17.15 -1.32 -7.18
C PHE A 144 -17.39 0.18 -7.35
N LEU A 145 -17.66 0.63 -8.57
CA LEU A 145 -17.97 2.04 -8.82
C LEU A 145 -19.48 2.34 -8.78
N ASP A 146 -20.32 1.31 -8.63
CA ASP A 146 -21.77 1.46 -8.61
C ASP A 146 -22.23 2.28 -7.40
N GLY A 147 -22.96 3.37 -7.67
CA GLY A 147 -23.41 4.29 -6.63
C GLY A 147 -22.30 5.16 -6.02
N ILE A 148 -21.06 5.01 -6.47
CA ILE A 148 -19.90 5.84 -6.06
C ILE A 148 -19.55 6.84 -7.16
N VAL A 149 -19.54 6.38 -8.42
CA VAL A 149 -19.17 7.19 -9.58
C VAL A 149 -20.39 7.36 -10.48
N VAL A 150 -20.64 8.60 -10.90
CA VAL A 150 -21.75 8.94 -11.80
C VAL A 150 -21.68 8.07 -13.07
N ASN A 151 -22.81 7.48 -13.46
CA ASN A 151 -23.01 6.61 -14.62
C ASN A 151 -22.39 5.21 -14.56
N ALA A 152 -21.66 4.83 -13.50
CA ALA A 152 -20.97 3.53 -13.45
C ALA A 152 -21.93 2.33 -13.65
N ALA A 153 -23.05 2.34 -12.93
CA ALA A 153 -24.04 1.27 -12.99
C ALA A 153 -24.71 1.18 -14.38
N GLU A 154 -25.04 2.31 -15.00
CA GLU A 154 -25.62 2.32 -16.36
C GLU A 154 -24.61 1.86 -17.42
N ILE A 155 -23.31 2.19 -17.26
CA ILE A 155 -22.26 1.68 -18.16
C ILE A 155 -22.13 0.16 -18.01
N GLN A 156 -22.10 -0.33 -16.77
CA GLN A 156 -22.00 -1.77 -16.50
C GLN A 156 -23.24 -2.55 -16.98
N ALA A 157 -24.42 -1.92 -16.95
CA ALA A 157 -25.64 -2.47 -17.52
C ALA A 157 -25.68 -2.42 -19.06
N GLY A 158 -24.69 -1.77 -19.70
CA GLY A 158 -24.66 -1.55 -21.16
C GLY A 158 -25.67 -0.52 -21.66
N GLU A 159 -26.19 0.32 -20.77
CA GLU A 159 -27.15 1.38 -21.07
C GLU A 159 -26.45 2.70 -21.50
N LYS A 160 -25.18 2.87 -21.14
CA LYS A 160 -24.32 3.99 -21.54
C LYS A 160 -22.96 3.50 -22.02
N ASP A 161 -22.34 4.28 -22.90
CA ASP A 161 -20.96 4.02 -23.32
C ASP A 161 -19.97 4.39 -22.21
N PRO A 162 -18.85 3.67 -22.06
CA PRO A 162 -17.76 4.04 -21.17
C PRO A 162 -17.01 5.24 -21.76
N SER A 163 -17.51 6.45 -21.50
CA SER A 163 -16.97 7.73 -21.99
C SER A 163 -16.87 8.79 -20.90
#